data_AF-A0A1A8QM45-F1
#
_entry.id   AF-A0A1A8QM45-F1
#
_cell.length_a   1.000
_cell.length_b   1.000
_cell.length_c   1.000
_cell.angle_alpha   90.00
_cell.angle_beta   90.00
_cell.angle_gamma   90.00
#
_symmetry.space_group_name_H-M   'P 1'
#
loop_
_entity.id
_entity.type
_entity.pdbx_description
1 polymer ?
#
loop_
_entity_poly.entity_id
_entity_poly.type
_entity_poly.pdbx_seq_one_letter_code
_entity_poly.pdbx_strand_id
1 'polypeptide(L)'
;RWRPLLTPLQNQTLAIHIAWQDWEGEDWKLVLSGPLGMSSTQIQALQDSGERFGRGVVAGLVDVGETWLCTASLQGEELHRLEQAALLIGLQDKHLTHLTNPRWLTQPLRTRGGRDLWTVEIPAEFLPQDRMQMFRSTSPW
;
A
#
# COMPACT_ATOMS: atom_id res chain seq x y z
N ARG A 1 3.88 9.44 4.21
CA ARG A 1 5.24 9.34 4.81
C ARG A 1 5.71 10.72 5.29
N TRP A 2 6.59 10.82 6.29
CA TRP A 2 7.09 12.14 6.77
C TRP A 2 8.12 12.79 5.84
N ARG A 3 8.80 12.01 5.00
CA ARG A 3 9.75 12.48 3.99
C ARG A 3 9.31 12.02 2.59
N PRO A 4 9.60 12.77 1.51
CA PRO A 4 9.20 12.46 0.13
C PRO A 4 10.09 11.37 -0.50
N LEU A 5 10.26 10.23 0.17
CA LEU A 5 11.18 9.17 -0.27
C LEU A 5 10.80 8.57 -1.63
N LEU A 6 9.52 8.64 -2.01
CA LEU A 6 9.01 8.02 -3.24
C LEU A 6 8.96 8.98 -4.44
N THR A 7 9.21 10.29 -4.26
CA THR A 7 9.20 11.26 -5.36
C THR A 7 10.15 10.89 -6.51
N PRO A 8 11.40 10.45 -6.27
CA PRO A 8 12.31 10.05 -7.36
C PRO A 8 11.88 8.78 -8.10
N LEU A 9 10.92 8.04 -7.54
CA LEU A 9 10.43 6.76 -8.08
C LEU A 9 9.12 6.89 -8.85
N GLN A 10 8.65 8.13 -9.10
CA GLN A 10 7.45 8.34 -9.92
C GLN A 10 7.57 7.63 -11.27
N ASN A 11 6.50 6.92 -11.66
CA ASN A 11 6.39 6.07 -12.85
C ASN A 11 7.30 4.83 -12.84
N GLN A 12 7.79 4.41 -11.66
CA GLN A 12 8.53 3.14 -11.49
C GLN A 12 7.71 2.14 -10.68
N THR A 13 8.08 0.86 -10.78
CA THR A 13 7.54 -0.21 -9.95
C THR A 13 8.44 -0.45 -8.73
N LEU A 14 7.84 -0.48 -7.55
CA LEU A 14 8.51 -0.73 -6.27
C LEU A 14 8.14 -2.12 -5.72
N ALA A 15 9.12 -2.81 -5.18
CA ALA A 15 8.91 -4.03 -4.42
C ALA A 15 8.41 -3.74 -2.99
N ILE A 16 7.42 -4.50 -2.52
CA ILE A 16 6.87 -4.39 -1.16
C ILE A 16 7.51 -5.46 -0.27
N HIS A 17 8.22 -5.01 0.76
CA HIS A 17 8.72 -5.85 1.84
C HIS A 17 7.77 -5.80 3.05
N ILE A 18 7.45 -6.96 3.61
CA ILE A 18 6.66 -7.10 4.83
C ILE A 18 7.64 -7.19 6.01
N ALA A 19 7.61 -6.18 6.89
CA ALA A 19 8.44 -6.13 8.08
C ALA A 19 8.00 -7.17 9.13
N TRP A 20 8.90 -7.49 10.07
CA TRP A 20 8.58 -8.39 11.18
C TRP A 20 7.70 -7.73 12.24
N GLN A 21 7.95 -6.45 12.51
CA GLN A 21 7.26 -5.70 13.55
C GLN A 21 5.88 -5.25 13.05
N ASP A 22 4.91 -5.29 13.97
CA ASP A 22 3.59 -4.73 13.73
C ASP A 22 3.65 -3.21 13.61
N TRP A 23 2.62 -2.67 12.96
CA TRP A 23 2.35 -1.24 13.04
C TRP A 23 1.97 -0.87 14.48
N GLU A 24 2.53 0.22 14.99
CA GLU A 24 2.18 0.75 16.30
C GLU A 24 0.83 1.47 16.23
N GLY A 25 -0.19 0.88 16.86
CA GLY A 25 -1.54 1.44 16.97
C GLY A 25 -2.60 0.68 16.18
N GLU A 26 -3.86 1.02 16.44
CA GLU A 26 -5.03 0.32 15.90
C GLU A 26 -5.98 1.22 15.11
N ASP A 27 -5.60 2.48 14.84
CA ASP A 27 -6.46 3.46 14.18
C ASP A 27 -6.95 3.01 12.79
N TRP A 28 -6.16 2.19 12.10
CA TRP A 28 -6.55 1.57 10.83
C TRP A 28 -7.82 0.71 10.97
N LYS A 29 -8.06 0.07 12.13
CA LYS A 29 -9.28 -0.69 12.39
C LYS A 29 -10.50 0.22 12.46
N LEU A 30 -10.35 1.45 12.97
CA LEU A 30 -11.44 2.44 13.01
C LEU A 30 -11.80 2.91 11.61
N VAL A 31 -10.82 3.10 10.73
CA VAL A 31 -11.07 3.46 9.33
C VAL A 31 -11.78 2.32 8.58
N LEU A 32 -11.36 1.07 8.78
CA LEU A 32 -12.00 -0.10 8.15
C LEU A 32 -13.43 -0.32 8.65
N SER A 33 -13.66 -0.24 9.96
CA SER A 33 -14.97 -0.55 10.55
C SER A 33 -15.97 0.59 10.48
N GLY A 34 -15.51 1.85 10.55
CA GLY A 34 -16.37 3.02 10.47
C GLY A 34 -16.65 3.42 9.02
N PRO A 35 -15.84 4.31 8.42
CA PRO A 35 -16.12 4.83 7.08
C PRO A 35 -16.22 3.78 5.97
N LEU A 36 -15.44 2.70 6.04
CA LEU A 36 -15.48 1.61 5.06
C LEU A 36 -16.50 0.51 5.42
N GLY A 37 -17.14 0.60 6.59
CA GLY A 37 -18.26 -0.25 7.00
C GLY A 37 -17.94 -1.75 7.09
N MET A 38 -16.67 -2.14 7.24
CA MET A 38 -16.29 -3.55 7.28
C MET A 38 -16.64 -4.19 8.63
N SER A 39 -17.24 -5.38 8.58
CA SER A 39 -17.46 -6.19 9.78
C SER A 39 -16.15 -6.74 10.34
N SER A 40 -16.18 -7.18 11.60
CA SER A 40 -15.03 -7.88 12.21
C SER A 40 -14.59 -9.11 11.42
N THR A 41 -15.53 -9.86 10.85
CA THR A 41 -15.23 -11.04 10.03
C THR A 41 -14.57 -10.67 8.71
N GLN A 42 -14.99 -9.57 8.07
CA GLN A 42 -14.35 -9.06 6.85
C GLN A 42 -12.94 -8.53 7.14
N ILE A 43 -12.77 -7.81 8.25
CA ILE A 43 -11.45 -7.30 8.68
C ILE A 43 -10.50 -8.47 9.01
N GLN A 44 -10.99 -9.54 9.63
CA GLN A 44 -10.18 -10.73 9.88
C GLN A 44 -9.77 -11.40 8.58
N ALA A 45 -10.71 -11.65 7.66
CA ALA A 45 -10.40 -12.26 6.37
C ALA A 45 -9.41 -11.42 5.54
N LEU A 46 -9.48 -10.09 5.62
CA LEU A 46 -8.52 -9.19 4.98
C LEU A 46 -7.11 -9.34 5.58
N GLN A 47 -7.01 -9.40 6.91
CA GLN A 47 -5.72 -9.64 7.60
C GLN A 47 -5.12 -11.01 7.24
N ASP A 48 -5.93 -12.07 7.28
CA ASP A 48 -5.49 -13.42 6.94
C ASP A 48 -4.97 -13.50 5.49
N SER A 49 -5.64 -12.79 4.57
CA SER A 49 -5.19 -12.64 3.18
C SER A 49 -3.86 -11.87 3.08
N GLY A 50 -3.67 -10.82 3.88
CA GLY A 50 -2.44 -10.03 3.94
C GLY A 50 -1.24 -10.81 4.50
N GLU A 51 -1.47 -11.72 5.45
CA GLU A 51 -0.43 -12.55 6.09
C GLU A 51 -0.10 -13.83 5.31
N ARG A 52 -0.66 -14.02 4.12
CA ARG A 52 -0.54 -15.28 3.35
C ARG A 52 0.90 -15.72 3.04
N PHE A 53 1.86 -14.79 3.02
CA PHE A 53 3.27 -15.06 2.80
C PHE A 53 4.13 -14.89 4.06
N GLY A 54 3.50 -14.58 5.19
CA GLY A 54 4.17 -14.24 6.44
C GLY A 54 5.02 -12.97 6.32
N ARG A 55 6.03 -12.89 7.18
CA ARG A 55 6.85 -11.67 7.40
C ARG A 55 8.32 -11.89 7.07
N GLY A 56 9.05 -10.79 6.90
CA GLY A 56 10.46 -10.82 6.52
C GLY A 56 10.67 -11.24 5.06
N VAL A 57 9.74 -10.84 4.19
CA VAL A 57 9.72 -11.24 2.78
C VAL A 57 9.40 -10.05 1.89
N VAL A 58 9.95 -10.05 0.68
CA VAL A 58 9.35 -9.29 -0.43
C VAL A 58 8.17 -10.11 -0.94
N ALA A 59 6.99 -9.49 -0.93
CA ALA A 59 5.72 -10.16 -1.14
C ALA A 59 5.01 -9.74 -2.43
N GLY A 60 5.32 -8.56 -2.95
CA GLY A 60 4.60 -7.99 -4.08
C GLY A 60 5.27 -6.78 -4.69
N LEU A 61 4.58 -6.20 -5.66
CA LEU A 61 4.99 -5.06 -6.48
C LEU A 61 3.86 -4.03 -6.53
N VAL A 62 4.22 -2.74 -6.54
CA VAL A 62 3.27 -1.62 -6.69
C VAL A 62 3.86 -0.54 -7.59
N ASP A 63 3.03 0.09 -8.42
CA ASP A 63 3.47 1.18 -9.28
C ASP A 63 3.35 2.50 -8.51
N VAL A 64 4.40 3.31 -8.61
CA VAL A 64 4.53 4.58 -7.88
C VAL A 64 4.09 5.72 -8.80
N GLY A 65 3.04 6.42 -8.40
CA GLY A 65 2.57 7.63 -9.05
C GLY A 65 3.16 8.90 -8.45
N GLU A 66 2.40 9.98 -8.56
CA GLU A 66 2.75 11.28 -7.98
C GLU A 66 2.88 11.20 -6.45
N THR A 67 3.82 11.99 -5.91
CA THR A 67 3.97 12.20 -4.47
C THR A 67 3.84 13.69 -4.16
N TRP A 68 2.92 14.06 -3.26
CA TRP A 68 2.66 15.44 -2.86
C TRP A 68 2.55 15.57 -1.34
N LEU A 69 2.72 16.79 -0.81
CA LEU A 69 2.53 17.08 0.61
C LEU A 69 1.05 17.27 0.92
N CYS A 70 0.52 16.58 1.92
CA CYS A 70 -0.80 16.85 2.48
C CYS A 70 -0.72 18.10 3.36
N THR A 71 -1.12 19.24 2.83
CA THR A 71 -1.07 20.53 3.54
C THR A 71 -2.25 20.69 4.49
N ALA A 72 -2.10 21.55 5.50
CA ALA A 72 -3.17 21.88 6.44
C ALA A 72 -4.41 22.53 5.80
N SER A 73 -4.31 23.00 4.55
CA SER A 73 -5.44 23.53 3.77
C SER A 73 -6.38 22.43 3.26
N LEU A 74 -5.93 21.17 3.17
CA LEU A 74 -6.77 20.02 2.85
C LEU A 74 -7.58 19.62 4.09
N GLN A 75 -8.90 19.82 4.04
CA GLN A 75 -9.78 19.60 5.18
C GLN A 75 -11.13 19.02 4.74
N GLY A 76 -11.94 18.61 5.72
CA GLY A 76 -13.29 18.13 5.48
C GLY A 76 -13.34 16.84 4.67
N GLU A 77 -14.25 16.77 3.70
CA GLU A 77 -14.53 15.56 2.94
C GLU A 77 -13.34 15.07 2.11
N GLU A 78 -12.57 15.99 1.53
CA GLU A 78 -11.38 15.64 0.73
C GLU A 78 -10.31 14.95 1.57
N LEU A 79 -9.99 15.52 2.74
CA LEU A 79 -9.08 14.90 3.69
C LEU A 79 -9.61 13.53 4.13
N HIS A 80 -10.90 13.42 4.43
CA HIS A 80 -11.50 12.16 4.86
C HIS A 80 -11.38 11.05 3.80
N ARG A 81 -11.58 11.37 2.52
CA ARG A 81 -11.38 10.42 1.42
C ARG A 81 -9.92 9.98 1.31
N LEU A 82 -8.97 10.89 1.54
CA LEU A 82 -7.54 10.55 1.56
C LEU A 82 -7.20 9.65 2.76
N GLU A 83 -7.77 9.91 3.94
CA GLU A 83 -7.59 9.06 5.13
C GLU A 83 -8.16 7.66 4.93
N GLN A 84 -9.34 7.55 4.29
CA GLN A 84 -9.92 6.27 3.88
C GLN A 84 -9.02 5.52 2.90
N ALA A 85 -8.54 6.20 1.85
CA ALA A 85 -7.65 5.60 0.85
C ALA A 85 -6.29 5.17 1.44
N ALA A 86 -5.78 5.91 2.42
CA ALA A 86 -4.51 5.61 3.09
C ALA A 86 -4.65 4.62 4.26
N LEU A 87 -5.88 4.30 4.69
CA LEU A 87 -6.18 3.61 5.96
C LEU A 87 -5.47 4.22 7.16
N LEU A 88 -5.34 5.55 7.19
CA LEU A 88 -4.58 6.28 8.19
C LEU A 88 -5.17 7.67 8.40
N ILE A 89 -5.48 8.00 9.66
CA ILE A 89 -5.92 9.34 10.08
C ILE A 89 -4.73 10.27 10.35
N GLY A 90 -5.00 11.59 10.36
CA GLY A 90 -3.98 12.59 10.69
C GLY A 90 -2.91 12.70 9.61
N LEU A 91 -3.35 12.84 8.36
CA LEU A 91 -2.46 12.89 7.19
C LEU A 91 -1.71 14.22 7.02
N GLN A 92 -2.06 15.26 7.77
CA GLN A 92 -1.42 16.56 7.66
C GLN A 92 0.10 16.46 7.82
N ASP A 93 0.81 17.23 7.00
CA ASP A 93 2.27 17.29 6.93
C ASP A 93 2.96 15.97 6.52
N LYS A 94 2.18 14.96 6.13
CA LYS A 94 2.70 13.75 5.47
C LYS A 94 2.71 13.93 3.96
N HIS A 95 3.73 13.38 3.33
CA HIS A 95 3.82 13.17 1.89
C HIS A 95 2.96 11.96 1.52
N LEU A 96 1.93 12.19 0.71
CA LEU A 96 1.06 11.17 0.14
C LEU A 96 1.62 10.75 -1.21
N THR A 97 1.56 9.45 -1.51
CA THR A 97 2.00 8.91 -2.79
C THR A 97 0.86 8.08 -3.35
N HIS A 98 0.45 8.38 -4.58
CA HIS A 98 -0.54 7.56 -5.27
C HIS A 98 0.12 6.24 -5.68
N LEU A 99 -0.47 5.13 -5.28
CA LEU A 99 0.03 3.78 -5.55
C LEU A 99 -1.00 3.01 -6.35
N THR A 100 -0.56 2.36 -7.43
CA THR A 100 -1.46 1.65 -8.34
C THR A 100 -0.95 0.26 -8.68
N ASN A 101 -1.82 -0.53 -9.33
CA ASN A 101 -1.49 -1.87 -9.83
C ASN A 101 -0.86 -2.78 -8.77
N PRO A 102 -1.42 -2.98 -7.56
CA PRO A 102 -0.80 -3.88 -6.59
C PRO A 102 -0.82 -5.32 -7.11
N ARG A 103 0.33 -6.00 -7.06
CA ARG A 103 0.46 -7.41 -7.50
C ARG A 103 1.24 -8.20 -6.47
N TRP A 104 0.74 -9.38 -6.09
CA TRP A 104 1.52 -10.35 -5.33
C TRP A 104 2.58 -10.99 -6.23
N LEU A 105 3.74 -11.30 -5.68
CA LEU A 105 4.64 -12.26 -6.30
C LEU A 105 4.00 -13.66 -6.29
N THR A 106 4.42 -14.53 -7.20
CA THR A 106 3.93 -15.92 -7.25
C THR A 106 4.37 -16.72 -6.02
N GLN A 107 5.50 -16.34 -5.42
CA GLN A 107 6.02 -16.84 -4.16
C GLN A 107 6.84 -15.76 -3.44
N PRO A 108 6.96 -15.79 -2.11
CA PRO A 108 7.68 -14.77 -1.36
C PRO A 108 9.19 -14.92 -1.48
N LEU A 109 9.90 -13.79 -1.57
CA LEU A 109 11.35 -13.74 -1.51
C LEU A 109 11.80 -13.41 -0.08
N ARG A 110 12.36 -14.40 0.64
CA ARG A 110 12.88 -14.19 2.01
C ARG A 110 14.11 -13.29 1.98
N THR A 111 14.03 -12.16 2.67
CA THR A 111 15.16 -11.22 2.78
C THR A 111 15.01 -10.29 3.99
N ARG A 112 16.14 -9.79 4.49
CA ARG A 112 16.14 -8.78 5.56
C ARG A 112 15.70 -7.44 4.99
N GLY A 113 14.92 -6.69 5.76
CA GLY A 113 14.56 -5.31 5.41
C GLY A 113 15.79 -4.41 5.40
N GLY A 114 15.88 -3.54 4.39
CA GLY A 114 16.90 -2.50 4.30
C GLY A 114 16.44 -1.18 4.92
N ARG A 115 17.36 -0.21 4.97
CA ARG A 115 17.04 1.15 5.43
C ARG A 115 16.33 1.92 4.33
N ASP A 116 15.23 2.59 4.68
CA ASP A 116 14.46 3.47 3.78
C ASP A 116 14.10 2.79 2.45
N LEU A 117 14.87 3.02 1.39
CA LEU A 117 14.77 2.36 0.08
C LEU A 117 16.07 1.58 -0.17
N TRP A 118 15.93 0.33 -0.60
CA TRP A 118 17.07 -0.53 -0.94
C TRP A 118 16.72 -1.40 -2.14
N THR A 119 17.75 -1.92 -2.80
CA THR A 119 17.60 -2.79 -3.96
C THR A 119 17.44 -4.24 -3.54
N VAL A 120 16.58 -4.96 -4.26
CA VAL A 120 16.40 -6.40 -4.16
C VAL A 120 16.41 -7.00 -5.56
N GLU A 121 16.99 -8.19 -5.70
CA GLU A 121 16.94 -8.96 -6.93
C GLU A 121 15.79 -9.97 -6.83
N ILE A 122 14.78 -9.80 -7.68
CA ILE A 122 13.61 -10.70 -7.72
C ILE A 122 13.77 -11.64 -8.92
N PRO A 123 13.82 -12.97 -8.71
CA PRO A 123 13.84 -13.93 -9.81
C PRO A 123 12.63 -13.74 -10.73
N ALA A 124 12.84 -13.85 -12.04
CA ALA A 124 11.80 -13.58 -13.04
C ALA A 124 10.59 -14.52 -12.87
N GLU A 125 10.82 -15.76 -12.43
CA GLU A 125 9.78 -16.75 -12.11
C GLU A 125 8.89 -16.36 -10.91
N PHE A 126 9.32 -15.40 -10.08
CA PHE A 126 8.53 -14.90 -8.95
C PHE A 126 7.62 -13.74 -9.37
N LEU A 127 7.92 -13.10 -10.51
CA LEU A 127 7.12 -12.00 -11.02
C LEU A 127 5.70 -12.48 -11.34
N PRO A 128 4.68 -11.65 -11.05
CA PRO A 128 3.32 -11.96 -11.45
C PRO A 128 3.28 -12.13 -12.97
N GLN A 129 2.63 -13.19 -13.44
CA GLN A 129 2.30 -13.28 -14.85
C GLN A 129 1.35 -12.12 -15.16
N ASP A 130 1.64 -11.34 -16.19
CA ASP A 130 0.75 -10.27 -16.66
C ASP A 130 -0.61 -10.88 -16.98
N ARG A 131 -1.53 -10.83 -16.01
CA ARG A 131 -2.92 -10.69 -16.37
C ARG A 131 -3.03 -9.28 -16.90
N MET A 132 -2.86 -9.17 -18.21
CA MET A 132 -3.34 -8.08 -19.03
C MET A 132 -4.83 -7.95 -18.73
N GLN A 133 -5.18 -7.26 -17.64
CA GLN A 133 -6.50 -6.73 -17.40
C GLN A 133 -6.62 -5.57 -18.37
N MET A 134 -6.84 -5.94 -19.63
CA MET A 134 -7.28 -5.06 -20.69
C MET A 134 -8.39 -4.21 -20.08
N PHE A 135 -8.17 -2.90 -20.02
CA PHE A 135 -9.16 -1.92 -19.61
C PHE A 135 -10.47 -2.20 -20.35
N ARG A 136 -11.39 -2.91 -19.69
CA ARG A 136 -12.81 -2.77 -20.00
C ARG A 136 -13.28 -1.59 -19.18
N SER A 137 -13.01 -0.42 -19.73
CA SER A 137 -13.86 0.74 -19.53
C SER A 137 -15.31 0.32 -19.81
N THR A 138 -16.15 0.37 -18.79
CA THR A 138 -17.45 1.03 -18.83
C THR A 138 -17.89 1.36 -17.40
N SER A 139 -17.74 2.65 -17.09
CA SER A 139 -18.69 3.49 -16.36
C SER A 139 -18.77 3.48 -14.83
N PRO A 140 -19.15 4.66 -14.27
CA PRO A 140 -18.82 5.06 -12.92
C PRO A 140 -20.00 4.83 -11.97
N TRP A 141 -19.68 4.36 -10.78
CA TRP A 141 -20.40 4.67 -9.55
C TRP A 141 -19.36 4.94 -8.48
#